data_AF-A0A4T0NNF8-F1
#
_entry.id   AF-A0A4T0NNF8-F1
#
_cell.length_a   1.000
_cell.length_b   1.000
_cell.length_c   1.000
_cell.angle_alpha   90.00
_cell.angle_beta   90.00
_cell.angle_gamma   90.00
#
_symmetry.space_group_name_H-M   'P 1'
#
loop_
_entity.id
_entity.type
_entity.pdbx_description
1 polymer ?
#
loop_
_entity_poly.entity_id
_entity_poly.type
_entity_poly.pdbx_seq_one_letter_code
_entity_poly.pdbx_strand_id
1 'polypeptide(L)'
;MSTFNEIKDWPLDVIDEQIKRLENSVYHLERTNKELLAFLPKKSQNKLIEGSFEAQSIGSRDQEIQAMEDEEQLRRLSDDNGDDTELLNGVIKENEYTIASQNERISLLKYAKALRLNTHEEAPKETPPAPSTGLEL
;
A
#
# COMPACT_ATOMS: atom_id res chain seq x y z
N MET A 1 2.16 -15.86 11.81
CA MET A 1 3.34 -15.02 11.47
C MET A 1 4.57 -15.72 11.99
N SER A 2 5.63 -15.85 11.19
CA SER A 2 6.93 -16.31 11.70
C SER A 2 7.52 -15.27 12.65
N THR A 3 8.04 -15.71 13.78
CA THR A 3 8.62 -14.79 14.77
C THR A 3 10.01 -14.34 14.34
N PHE A 4 10.49 -13.19 14.86
CA PHE A 4 11.86 -12.74 14.59
C PHE A 4 12.90 -13.80 15.00
N ASN A 5 12.64 -14.54 16.07
CA ASN A 5 13.50 -15.62 16.55
C ASN A 5 13.61 -16.79 15.57
N GLU A 6 12.60 -17.03 14.74
CA GLU A 6 12.67 -18.03 13.67
C GLU A 6 13.44 -17.48 12.47
N ILE A 7 13.23 -16.20 12.13
CA ILE A 7 13.77 -15.57 10.92
C ILE A 7 15.28 -15.31 11.04
N LYS A 8 15.78 -14.96 12.23
CA LYS A 8 17.19 -14.58 12.44
C LYS A 8 18.19 -15.69 12.05
N ASP A 9 17.75 -16.95 12.10
CA ASP A 9 18.57 -18.12 11.84
C ASP A 9 18.36 -18.67 10.41
N TRP A 10 17.51 -18.04 9.60
CA TRP A 10 17.29 -18.46 8.20
C TRP A 10 18.56 -18.28 7.35
N PRO A 11 18.74 -19.12 6.32
CA PRO A 11 19.77 -18.91 5.30
C PRO A 11 19.60 -17.55 4.59
N LEU A 12 20.71 -16.87 4.27
CA LEU A 12 20.68 -15.53 3.67
C LEU A 12 20.00 -15.51 2.30
N ASP A 13 20.19 -16.56 1.51
CA ASP A 13 19.55 -16.78 0.21
C ASP A 13 18.02 -16.92 0.35
N VAL A 14 17.56 -17.63 1.38
CA VAL A 14 16.13 -17.75 1.70
C VAL A 14 15.56 -16.39 2.13
N ILE A 15 16.28 -15.63 2.96
CA ILE A 15 15.87 -14.27 3.34
C ILE A 15 15.74 -13.37 2.10
N ASP A 16 16.72 -13.42 1.19
CA ASP A 16 16.71 -12.63 -0.04
C ASP A 16 15.58 -13.00 -1.00
N GLU A 17 15.28 -14.29 -1.15
CA GLU A 17 14.15 -14.76 -1.94
C GLU A 17 12.82 -14.27 -1.34
N GLN A 18 12.65 -14.36 -0.02
CA GLN A 18 11.44 -13.88 0.64
C GLN A 18 11.27 -12.36 0.55
N ILE A 19 12.36 -11.59 0.68
CA ILE A 19 12.32 -10.14 0.45
C ILE A 19 11.84 -9.84 -0.96
N LYS A 20 12.45 -10.45 -1.99
CA LYS A 20 12.06 -10.23 -3.39
C LYS A 20 10.60 -10.60 -3.66
N ARG A 21 10.14 -11.73 -3.10
CA ARG A 21 8.74 -12.17 -3.23
C ARG A 21 7.78 -11.15 -2.63
N LEU A 22 8.08 -10.65 -1.43
CA LEU A 22 7.23 -9.67 -0.75
C LEU A 22 7.27 -8.31 -1.47
N GLU A 23 8.43 -7.86 -1.93
CA GLU A 23 8.57 -6.62 -2.71
C GLU A 23 7.77 -6.69 -4.01
N ASN A 24 7.80 -7.82 -4.72
CA ASN A 24 6.96 -8.03 -5.90
C ASN A 24 5.46 -8.00 -5.55
N SER A 25 5.06 -8.62 -4.43
CA SER A 25 3.67 -8.59 -3.96
C SER A 25 3.20 -7.16 -3.65
N VAL A 26 4.00 -6.39 -2.93
CA VAL A 26 3.74 -4.98 -2.63
C VAL A 26 3.61 -4.18 -3.93
N TYR A 27 4.53 -4.35 -4.87
CA TYR A 27 4.48 -3.68 -6.17
C TYR A 27 3.17 -3.96 -6.93
N HIS A 28 2.71 -5.23 -6.93
CA HIS A 28 1.45 -5.59 -7.56
C HIS A 28 0.23 -4.97 -6.87
N LEU A 29 0.21 -4.93 -5.53
CA LEU A 29 -0.88 -4.30 -4.78
C LEU A 29 -0.91 -2.79 -5.00
N GLU A 30 0.24 -2.11 -4.97
CA GLU A 30 0.35 -0.67 -5.25
C GLU A 30 -0.12 -0.33 -6.66
N ARG A 31 0.29 -1.15 -7.65
CA ARG A 31 -0.18 -1.02 -9.02
C ARG A 31 -1.69 -1.21 -9.11
N THR A 32 -2.23 -2.23 -8.46
CA THR A 32 -3.68 -2.51 -8.44
C THR A 32 -4.44 -1.34 -7.81
N ASN A 33 -3.99 -0.81 -6.69
CA ASN A 33 -4.59 0.38 -6.06
C ASN A 33 -4.57 1.60 -6.98
N LYS A 34 -3.46 1.83 -7.71
CA LYS A 34 -3.39 2.91 -8.70
C LYS A 34 -4.40 2.73 -9.83
N GLU A 35 -4.62 1.51 -10.28
CA GLU A 35 -5.63 1.18 -11.30
C GLU A 35 -7.06 1.37 -10.74
N LEU A 36 -7.33 0.91 -9.51
CA LEU A 36 -8.63 1.09 -8.84
C LEU A 36 -8.97 2.56 -8.58
N LEU A 37 -7.99 3.37 -8.17
CA LEU A 37 -8.15 4.82 -7.98
C LEU A 37 -8.56 5.54 -9.28
N ALA A 38 -8.22 5.00 -10.46
CA ALA A 38 -8.60 5.59 -11.73
C ALA A 38 -10.10 5.41 -12.05
N PHE A 39 -10.78 4.44 -11.43
CA PHE A 39 -12.21 4.20 -11.57
C PHE A 39 -13.05 5.05 -10.61
N LEU A 40 -12.44 5.62 -9.56
CA LEU A 40 -13.16 6.51 -8.65
C LEU A 40 -13.53 7.82 -9.37
N PRO A 41 -14.78 8.30 -9.24
CA PRO A 41 -15.21 9.52 -9.89
C PRO A 41 -14.39 10.72 -9.40
N LYS A 42 -13.78 11.47 -10.33
CA LYS A 42 -13.02 12.72 -10.03
C LYS A 42 -13.88 13.85 -9.42
N LYS A 43 -15.16 13.60 -9.16
CA LYS A 43 -16.23 14.61 -8.97
C LYS A 43 -16.40 15.12 -7.54
N SER A 44 -15.43 14.92 -6.65
CA SER A 44 -15.43 15.52 -5.30
C SER A 44 -14.89 16.96 -5.26
N GLN A 45 -14.60 17.59 -6.40
CA GLN A 45 -13.98 18.94 -6.44
C GLN A 45 -14.85 20.08 -7.03
N ASN A 46 -16.04 19.83 -7.60
CA ASN A 46 -16.77 20.87 -8.37
C ASN A 46 -18.22 21.14 -7.98
N LYS A 47 -18.74 20.61 -6.86
CA LYS A 47 -20.15 20.82 -6.45
C LYS A 47 -20.35 22.05 -5.55
N LEU A 48 -19.66 23.15 -5.83
CA LEU A 48 -19.75 24.41 -5.05
C LEU A 48 -19.96 25.67 -5.93
N ILE A 49 -19.99 25.54 -7.26
CA ILE A 49 -20.05 26.70 -8.18
C ILE A 49 -21.18 26.50 -9.20
N GLU A 50 -22.41 26.31 -8.74
CA GLU A 50 -23.58 26.44 -9.63
C GLU A 50 -24.85 26.82 -8.87
N GLY A 51 -24.67 27.46 -7.69
CA GLY A 51 -25.77 28.05 -6.93
C GLY A 51 -25.95 29.55 -7.21
N SER A 52 -25.57 30.02 -8.40
CA SER A 52 -25.68 31.43 -8.77
C SER A 52 -26.65 31.62 -9.92
N PHE A 53 -27.81 32.16 -9.55
CA PHE A 53 -28.62 33.05 -10.35
C PHE A 53 -29.48 32.39 -11.43
N GLU A 54 -30.68 31.94 -11.05
CA GLU A 54 -31.79 31.90 -12.00
C GLU A 54 -33.08 32.43 -11.37
N ALA A 55 -33.68 33.35 -12.14
CA ALA A 55 -34.71 34.29 -11.76
C ALA A 55 -36.03 33.62 -11.38
N GLN A 56 -36.74 34.25 -10.45
CA GLN A 56 -38.14 33.98 -10.16
C GLN A 56 -38.99 34.20 -11.43
N SER A 57 -39.31 33.12 -12.15
CA SER A 57 -40.39 33.10 -13.14
C SER A 57 -41.40 32.06 -12.68
N ILE A 58 -42.64 32.50 -12.45
CA ILE A 58 -43.77 31.66 -12.05
C ILE A 58 -44.14 30.76 -13.24
N GLY A 59 -43.52 29.58 -13.30
CA GLY A 59 -43.85 28.50 -14.24
C GLY A 59 -45.05 27.69 -13.74
N SER A 60 -45.89 27.23 -14.67
CA SER A 60 -47.08 26.43 -14.39
C SER A 60 -46.74 25.16 -13.61
N ARG A 61 -47.63 24.75 -12.68
CA ARG A 61 -47.49 23.60 -11.76
C ARG A 61 -47.00 22.30 -12.40
N ASP A 62 -47.27 22.09 -13.69
CA ASP A 62 -46.79 20.92 -14.44
C ASP A 62 -45.27 20.92 -14.69
N GLN A 63 -44.64 22.10 -14.82
CA GLN A 63 -43.19 22.24 -14.95
C GLN A 63 -42.47 21.96 -13.63
N GLU A 64 -43.09 22.31 -12.50
CA GLU A 64 -42.58 21.99 -11.16
C GLU A 64 -42.60 20.48 -10.91
N ILE A 65 -43.66 19.79 -11.34
CA ILE A 65 -43.77 18.32 -11.25
C ILE A 65 -42.70 17.64 -12.12
N GLN A 66 -42.50 18.10 -13.36
CA GLN A 66 -41.45 17.56 -14.23
C GLN A 66 -40.04 17.76 -13.65
N ALA A 67 -39.75 18.95 -13.11
CA ALA A 67 -38.47 19.21 -12.49
C ALA A 67 -38.23 18.35 -11.23
N MET A 68 -39.27 18.10 -10.43
CA MET A 68 -39.20 17.20 -9.29
C MET A 68 -38.99 15.74 -9.70
N GLU A 69 -39.68 15.26 -10.74
CA GLU A 69 -39.49 13.90 -11.26
C GLU A 69 -38.09 13.70 -11.84
N ASP A 70 -37.56 14.70 -12.56
CA ASP A 70 -36.20 14.67 -13.10
C ASP A 70 -35.14 14.68 -11.98
N GLU A 71 -35.31 15.49 -10.93
CA GLU A 71 -34.43 15.47 -9.75
C GLU A 71 -34.46 14.13 -9.02
N GLU A 72 -35.64 13.50 -8.88
CA GLU A 72 -35.78 12.22 -8.22
C GLU A 72 -35.15 11.08 -9.04
N GLN A 73 -35.29 11.12 -10.37
CA GLN A 73 -34.59 10.19 -11.26
C GLN A 73 -33.07 10.36 -11.21
N LEU A 74 -32.57 11.61 -11.18
CA LEU A 74 -31.15 11.92 -10.99
C LEU A 74 -30.61 11.40 -9.66
N ARG A 75 -31.39 11.48 -8.57
CA ARG A 75 -31.02 10.90 -7.27
C ARG A 75 -30.94 9.37 -7.34
N ARG A 76 -31.92 8.71 -7.94
CA ARG A 76 -31.94 7.24 -8.09
C ARG A 76 -30.78 6.73 -8.95
N LEU A 77 -30.43 7.44 -10.03
CA LEU A 77 -29.25 7.15 -10.85
C LEU A 77 -27.92 7.43 -10.13
N SER A 78 -27.92 8.32 -9.13
CA SER A 78 -26.75 8.62 -8.30
C SER A 78 -26.54 7.60 -7.18
N ASP A 79 -27.59 6.98 -6.65
CA ASP A 79 -27.49 5.98 -5.57
C ASP A 79 -26.80 4.69 -6.04
N ASP A 80 -27.01 4.24 -7.29
CA ASP A 80 -26.33 3.06 -7.86
C ASP A 80 -24.80 3.25 -7.97
N ASN A 81 -24.32 4.48 -8.17
CA ASN A 81 -22.89 4.78 -8.25
C ASN A 81 -22.21 4.91 -6.87
N GLY A 82 -23.01 5.05 -5.80
CA GLY A 82 -22.51 5.15 -4.43
C GLY A 82 -21.94 3.82 -3.92
N ASP A 83 -22.61 2.72 -4.26
CA ASP A 83 -22.26 1.36 -3.82
C ASP A 83 -20.94 0.89 -4.43
N ASP A 84 -20.77 1.04 -5.76
CA ASP A 84 -19.51 0.71 -6.45
C ASP A 84 -18.32 1.54 -5.96
N THR A 85 -18.56 2.82 -5.63
CA THR A 85 -17.53 3.71 -5.09
C THR A 85 -17.12 3.29 -3.68
N GLU A 86 -18.08 2.89 -2.84
CA GLU A 86 -17.81 2.40 -1.48
C GLU A 86 -17.06 1.07 -1.51
N LEU A 87 -17.46 0.15 -2.39
CA LEU A 87 -16.79 -1.13 -2.62
C LEU A 87 -15.34 -0.93 -3.05
N LEU A 88 -15.08 -0.08 -4.06
CA LEU A 88 -13.74 0.22 -4.54
C LEU A 88 -12.87 0.84 -3.43
N ASN A 89 -13.43 1.76 -2.63
CA ASN A 89 -12.72 2.32 -1.48
C ASN A 89 -12.42 1.27 -0.40
N GLY A 90 -13.32 0.31 -0.17
CA GLY A 90 -13.11 -0.82 0.73
C GLY A 90 -11.92 -1.68 0.30
N VAL A 91 -11.90 -2.11 -0.97
CA VAL A 91 -10.82 -2.93 -1.53
C VAL A 91 -9.47 -2.20 -1.49
N ILE A 92 -9.43 -0.91 -1.83
CA ILE A 92 -8.20 -0.10 -1.76
C ILE A 92 -7.65 -0.09 -0.33
N LYS A 93 -8.51 0.15 0.67
CA LYS A 93 -8.10 0.15 2.09
C LYS A 93 -7.57 -1.21 2.54
N GLU A 94 -8.23 -2.31 2.17
CA GLU A 94 -7.74 -3.66 2.49
C GLU A 94 -6.37 -3.96 1.89
N ASN A 95 -6.15 -3.51 0.65
CA ASN A 95 -4.85 -3.60 0.01
C ASN A 95 -3.80 -2.75 0.74
N GLU A 96 -4.14 -1.54 1.20
CA GLU A 96 -3.23 -0.69 1.98
C GLU A 96 -2.82 -1.34 3.32
N TYR A 97 -3.76 -1.96 4.04
CA TYR A 97 -3.45 -2.74 5.24
C TYR A 97 -2.50 -3.90 4.93
N THR A 98 -2.73 -4.60 3.82
CA THR A 98 -1.88 -5.71 3.38
C THR A 98 -0.47 -5.22 3.02
N ILE A 99 -0.36 -4.11 2.28
CA ILE A 99 0.92 -3.47 1.93
C ILE A 99 1.69 -3.10 3.19
N ALA A 100 1.05 -2.45 4.16
CA ALA A 100 1.69 -2.07 5.43
C ALA A 100 2.27 -3.28 6.16
N SER A 101 1.48 -4.35 6.30
CA SER A 101 1.93 -5.59 6.94
C SER A 101 3.08 -6.28 6.18
N GLN A 102 3.05 -6.26 4.85
CA GLN A 102 4.13 -6.80 4.03
C GLN A 102 5.42 -5.98 4.18
N ASN A 103 5.32 -4.66 4.22
CA ASN A 103 6.47 -3.76 4.44
C ASN A 103 7.09 -3.92 5.83
N GLU A 104 6.29 -4.15 6.87
CA GLU A 104 6.80 -4.51 8.20
C GLU A 104 7.62 -5.80 8.14
N ARG A 105 7.11 -6.83 7.45
CA ARG A 105 7.80 -8.10 7.29
C ARG A 105 9.10 -7.97 6.48
N ILE A 106 9.09 -7.18 5.41
CA ILE A 106 10.31 -6.86 4.63
C ILE A 106 11.34 -6.19 5.54
N SER A 107 10.92 -5.24 6.38
CA SER A 107 11.79 -4.53 7.31
C SER A 107 12.43 -5.48 8.33
N LEU A 108 11.66 -6.42 8.89
CA LEU A 108 12.17 -7.46 9.78
C LEU A 108 13.19 -8.38 9.10
N LEU A 109 12.92 -8.80 7.87
CA LEU A 109 13.85 -9.62 7.08
C LEU A 109 15.15 -8.87 6.76
N LYS A 110 15.07 -7.60 6.38
CA LYS A 110 16.22 -6.73 6.14
C LYS A 110 17.06 -6.54 7.41
N TYR A 111 16.40 -6.37 8.55
CA TYR A 111 17.08 -6.27 9.85
C TYR A 111 17.79 -7.58 10.24
N ALA A 112 17.13 -8.72 10.10
CA ALA A 112 17.74 -10.04 10.35
C ALA A 112 18.96 -10.28 9.44
N LYS A 113 18.85 -9.93 8.15
CA LYS A 113 19.97 -10.00 7.20
C LYS A 113 21.16 -9.14 7.65
N ALA A 114 20.91 -7.89 8.05
CA ALA A 114 21.96 -6.97 8.49
C ALA A 114 22.70 -7.50 9.73
N LEU A 115 21.98 -8.06 10.70
CA LEU A 115 22.59 -8.67 11.89
C LEU A 115 23.51 -9.85 11.52
N ARG A 116 23.08 -10.73 10.61
CA ARG A 116 23.88 -11.88 10.18
C ARG A 116 25.15 -11.47 9.44
N LEU A 117 25.07 -10.45 8.59
CA LEU A 117 26.24 -9.93 7.88
C LEU A 117 27.28 -9.33 8.86
N ASN A 118 26.82 -8.58 9.87
CA ASN A 118 27.71 -8.03 10.89
C ASN A 118 28.37 -9.10 11.76
N THR A 119 27.72 -10.24 12.03
CA THR A 119 28.34 -11.35 12.77
C THR A 119 29.42 -12.11 11.99
N HIS A 120 29.54 -11.92 10.68
CA HIS A 120 30.53 -12.62 9.85
C HIS A 120 31.81 -11.79 9.58
N GLU A 121 31.86 -10.50 9.93
CA GLU A 121 33.07 -9.67 9.74
C GLU A 121 34.10 -9.80 10.88
N GLU A 122 33.74 -10.36 12.05
CA GLU A 122 34.64 -10.55 13.19
C GLU A 122 35.26 -11.96 13.27
N ALA A 123 35.58 -12.60 12.15
CA ALA A 123 36.53 -13.71 12.21
C ALA A 123 37.91 -13.11 12.58
N PRO A 124 38.55 -13.49 13.71
CA PRO A 124 39.87 -12.99 14.02
C PRO A 124 40.79 -13.42 12.88
N LYS A 125 41.44 -12.46 12.22
CA LYS A 125 42.59 -12.77 11.37
C LYS A 125 43.57 -13.51 12.26
N GLU A 126 43.69 -14.82 12.09
CA GLU A 126 44.77 -15.59 12.71
C GLU A 126 46.08 -14.89 12.34
N THR A 127 46.65 -14.17 13.30
CA THR A 127 48.01 -13.67 13.17
C THR A 127 48.90 -14.89 12.93
N PRO A 128 49.65 -14.93 11.82
CA PRO A 128 50.55 -16.06 11.58
C PRO A 128 51.49 -16.20 12.77
N PRO A 129 51.81 -17.43 13.21
CA PRO A 129 52.68 -17.65 14.35
C PRO A 129 54.01 -16.94 14.12
N ALA A 130 54.45 -16.16 15.12
CA ALA A 130 55.72 -15.45 15.06
C ALA A 130 56.85 -16.43 14.74
N PRO A 131 57.82 -16.06 13.89
CA PRO A 131 58.97 -16.91 13.62
C PRO A 131 59.71 -17.13 14.95
N SER A 132 59.77 -18.39 15.37
CA SER A 132 60.60 -18.82 16.49
C SER A 132 62.05 -18.55 16.12
N THR A 133 62.61 -17.43 16.60
CA THR A 133 64.05 -17.24 16.61
C THR A 133 64.63 -18.14 17.68
N GLY A 134 64.93 -19.39 17.29
CA GLY A 134 65.75 -20.30 18.06
C GLY A 134 67.15 -19.71 18.25
N LEU A 135 67.38 -19.10 19.40
CA LEU A 135 68.72 -18.95 19.96
C LEU A 135 68.97 -20.20 20.78
N GLU A 136 69.50 -21.23 20.12
CA GLU A 136 70.26 -22.27 20.82
C GLU A 136 71.62 -21.65 21.24
N LEU A 137 71.92 -21.89 22.52
CA LEU A 137 73.08 -21.58 23.37
C LEU A 137 74.37 -21.06 22.70
#